data_AF-A0A812SQP6-F1
#
_entry.id   AF-A0A812SQP6-F1
#
_cell.length_a   1.000
_cell.length_b   1.000
_cell.length_c   1.000
_cell.angle_alpha   90.00
_cell.angle_beta   90.00
_cell.angle_gamma   90.00
#
_symmetry.space_group_name_H-M   'P 1'
#
loop_
_entity.id
_entity.type
_entity.pdbx_description
1 polymer ?
#
loop_
_entity_poly.entity_id
_entity_poly.type
_entity_poly.pdbx_seq_one_letter_code
_entity_poly.pdbx_strand_id
1 'polypeptide(L)'
;FRGLELEDEGLFGREDSEEALVSRTAHPDWRGRFARFRRELPSFRAPFVGPVIEVVEQADEIAYCRCRLRTDSLGLRLDRGAYLEVEVLSNPDNVSLAVVDFE
;
A
#
# COMPACT_ATOMS: atom_id res chain seq x y z
N PHE A 1 -9.24 -1.62 -7.99
CA PHE A 1 -8.74 -1.84 -6.62
C PHE A 1 -9.51 -2.97 -5.98
N ARG A 2 -8.98 -4.20 -6.00
CA ARG A 2 -9.64 -5.40 -5.45
C ARG A 2 -9.54 -5.41 -3.92
N GLY A 3 -10.01 -4.35 -3.26
CA GLY A 3 -9.89 -4.21 -1.80
C GLY A 3 -8.56 -3.63 -1.30
N LEU A 4 -7.74 -3.02 -2.15
CA LEU A 4 -6.45 -2.40 -1.79
C LEU A 4 -6.37 -0.98 -2.36
N GLU A 5 -6.01 0.01 -1.54
CA GLU A 5 -5.88 1.43 -1.92
C GLU A 5 -4.57 2.06 -1.39
N LEU A 6 -4.10 3.12 -2.04
CA LEU A 6 -2.99 3.94 -1.54
C LEU A 6 -3.49 4.84 -0.41
N GLU A 7 -2.61 5.22 0.51
CA GLU A 7 -2.98 6.00 1.71
C GLU A 7 -3.64 7.36 1.39
N ASP A 8 -3.17 8.03 0.34
CA ASP A 8 -3.64 9.36 -0.06
C ASP A 8 -4.63 9.35 -1.24
N GLU A 9 -5.11 8.17 -1.67
CA GLU A 9 -6.05 8.07 -2.80
C GLU A 9 -7.29 7.26 -2.45
N GLY A 10 -8.47 7.77 -2.81
CA GLY A 10 -9.74 7.07 -2.65
C GLY A 10 -10.75 7.84 -1.81
N LEU A 11 -11.78 7.13 -1.34
CA LEU A 11 -12.83 7.71 -0.47
C LEU A 11 -12.33 8.02 0.95
N PHE A 12 -11.15 7.51 1.33
CA PHE A 12 -10.47 7.81 2.59
C PHE A 12 -9.51 9.00 2.51
N GLY A 13 -9.48 9.72 1.37
CA GLY A 13 -8.81 11.00 1.29
C GLY A 13 -9.54 12.00 2.17
N ARG A 14 -8.86 12.51 3.20
CA ARG A 14 -9.28 13.49 4.22
C ARG A 14 -10.72 14.00 4.01
N GLU A 15 -11.66 13.42 4.75
CA GLU A 15 -13.07 13.82 4.75
C GLU A 15 -13.26 15.31 5.15
N ASP A 16 -12.21 15.97 5.65
CA ASP A 16 -12.21 17.33 6.19
C ASP A 16 -11.83 18.45 5.20
N SER A 17 -11.56 18.15 3.92
CA SER A 17 -11.19 19.20 2.95
C SER A 17 -12.31 19.48 1.95
N GLU A 18 -12.69 20.75 1.79
CA GLU A 18 -13.71 21.23 0.85
C GLU A 18 -13.44 20.78 -0.61
N GLU A 19 -12.20 20.43 -0.95
CA GLU A 19 -11.78 19.85 -2.23
C GLU A 19 -12.34 18.43 -2.50
N ALA A 20 -12.69 17.69 -1.44
CA ALA A 20 -13.25 16.34 -1.56
C ALA A 20 -14.66 16.35 -2.21
N LEU A 21 -15.42 17.43 -2.07
CA LEU A 21 -16.75 17.57 -2.67
C LEU A 21 -16.69 17.83 -4.18
N VAL A 22 -15.66 18.55 -4.65
CA VAL A 22 -15.44 18.83 -6.09
C VAL A 22 -14.93 17.57 -6.82
N SER A 23 -14.16 16.73 -6.14
CA SER A 23 -13.65 15.45 -6.67
C SER A 23 -14.76 14.42 -6.96
N ARG A 24 -15.93 14.54 -6.31
CA ARG A 24 -17.05 13.57 -6.46
C ARG A 24 -17.83 13.71 -7.77
N THR A 25 -17.71 14.82 -8.49
CA THR A 25 -18.45 15.10 -9.73
C THR A 25 -17.62 14.95 -11.00
N ALA A 26 -16.29 14.98 -10.90
CA ALA A 26 -15.40 14.62 -12.01
C ALA A 26 -15.31 13.10 -12.11
N HIS A 27 -15.50 12.55 -13.32
CA HIS A 27 -15.31 11.13 -13.59
C HIS A 27 -13.91 10.74 -13.09
N PRO A 28 -13.78 10.00 -11.97
CA PRO A 28 -12.55 10.03 -11.23
C PRO A 28 -11.53 9.21 -12.03
N ASP A 29 -10.42 9.84 -12.44
CA ASP A 29 -9.41 9.26 -13.34
C ASP A 29 -8.93 7.91 -12.82
N TRP A 30 -9.63 6.86 -13.22
CA TRP A 30 -9.43 5.53 -12.67
C TRP A 30 -8.18 4.91 -13.27
N ARG A 31 -7.79 5.34 -14.48
CA ARG A 31 -6.59 4.86 -15.17
C ARG A 31 -5.34 5.43 -14.51
N GLY A 32 -5.30 6.73 -14.27
CA GLY A 32 -4.20 7.39 -13.56
C GLY A 32 -4.03 6.83 -12.16
N ARG A 33 -5.11 6.75 -11.37
CA ARG A 33 -5.09 6.13 -10.03
C ARG A 33 -4.61 4.68 -10.08
N PHE A 34 -5.09 3.89 -11.04
CA PHE A 34 -4.66 2.49 -11.16
C PHE A 34 -3.18 2.36 -11.55
N ALA A 35 -2.70 3.19 -12.46
CA ALA A 35 -1.30 3.24 -12.84
C ALA A 35 -0.42 3.61 -11.64
N ARG A 36 -0.83 4.63 -10.87
CA ARG A 36 -0.14 5.07 -9.66
C ARG A 36 -0.12 3.97 -8.58
N PHE A 37 -1.27 3.38 -8.28
CA PHE A 37 -1.36 2.24 -7.35
C PHE A 37 -0.42 1.10 -7.74
N ARG A 38 -0.39 0.70 -9.02
CA ARG A 38 0.52 -0.35 -9.48
C ARG A 38 1.99 0.01 -9.29
N ARG A 39 2.33 1.29 -9.36
CA ARG A 39 3.70 1.80 -9.19
C ARG A 39 4.08 1.94 -7.71
N GLU A 40 3.17 2.42 -6.87
CA GLU A 40 3.48 2.82 -5.49
C GLU A 40 3.17 1.74 -4.46
N LEU A 41 2.19 0.87 -4.69
CA LEU A 41 1.88 -0.24 -3.76
C LEU A 41 3.09 -1.14 -3.46
N PRO A 42 3.92 -1.57 -4.44
CA PRO A 42 5.06 -2.42 -4.14
C PRO A 42 6.26 -1.65 -3.58
N SER A 43 6.14 -0.34 -3.30
CA SER A 43 7.26 0.46 -2.80
C SER A 43 7.34 0.45 -1.28
N PHE A 44 8.56 0.27 -0.76
CA PHE A 44 8.88 0.52 0.64
C PHE A 44 8.77 2.01 0.98
N ARG A 45 8.55 2.28 2.27
CA ARG A 45 8.53 3.59 2.91
C ARG A 45 9.82 3.83 3.65
N ALA A 46 10.10 5.12 3.90
CA ALA A 46 11.28 5.57 4.60
C ALA A 46 11.56 4.71 5.85
N PRO A 47 12.82 4.29 6.08
CA PRO A 47 14.05 4.78 5.44
C PRO A 47 14.30 4.23 4.02
N PHE A 48 13.67 3.12 3.64
CA PHE A 48 13.81 2.55 2.31
C PHE A 48 12.89 3.26 1.30
N VAL A 49 13.29 3.34 0.03
CA VAL A 49 12.49 4.00 -1.01
C VAL A 49 12.46 3.16 -2.26
N GLY A 50 11.25 2.89 -2.75
CA GLY A 50 11.04 2.14 -3.98
C GLY A 50 10.82 0.64 -3.74
N PRO A 51 10.74 -0.17 -4.80
CA PRO A 51 10.29 -1.56 -4.71
C PRO A 51 11.37 -2.58 -4.32
N VAL A 52 12.62 -2.16 -4.19
CA VAL A 52 13.76 -3.04 -3.93
C VAL A 52 14.63 -2.42 -2.85
N ILE A 53 15.09 -3.26 -1.91
CA ILE A 53 16.08 -2.89 -0.90
C ILE A 53 17.41 -3.49 -1.35
N GLU A 54 18.32 -2.62 -1.79
CA GLU A 54 19.65 -3.04 -2.26
C GLU A 54 20.72 -2.99 -1.18
N VAL A 55 20.55 -2.08 -0.21
CA VAL A 55 21.52 -1.79 0.86
C VAL A 55 20.77 -1.63 2.18
N VAL A 56 21.33 -2.20 3.24
CA VAL A 56 20.91 -2.04 4.63
C VAL A 56 22.12 -1.49 5.40
N GLU A 57 21.99 -0.34 6.05
CA GLU A 57 23.13 0.33 6.69
C GLU A 57 23.38 -0.16 8.11
N GLN A 58 22.31 -0.51 8.84
CA GLN A 58 22.36 -0.97 10.22
C GLN A 58 21.74 -2.37 10.37
N ALA A 59 22.30 -3.15 11.29
CA ALA A 59 21.65 -4.38 11.71
C ALA A 59 20.26 -4.07 12.30
N ASP A 60 19.30 -4.97 12.06
CA ASP A 60 17.92 -4.88 12.57
C ASP A 60 17.09 -3.70 12.03
N GLU A 61 17.45 -3.11 10.87
CA GLU A 61 16.58 -2.13 10.22
C GLU A 61 15.23 -2.72 9.82
N ILE A 62 14.18 -1.92 10.01
CA ILE A 62 12.80 -2.32 9.70
C ILE A 62 12.37 -1.62 8.42
N ALA A 63 12.02 -2.43 7.41
CA ALA A 63 11.41 -1.96 6.19
C ALA A 63 9.88 -2.05 6.25
N TYR A 64 9.20 -0.97 5.82
CA TYR A 64 7.75 -0.92 5.79
C TYR A 64 7.25 -0.83 4.36
N CYS A 65 6.30 -1.68 3.98
CA CYS A 65 5.39 -1.41 2.88
C CYS A 65 3.98 -1.22 3.46
N ARG A 66 3.30 -0.13 3.10
CA ARG A 66 1.96 0.20 3.63
C ARG A 66 0.92 0.21 2.53
N CYS A 67 -0.20 -0.45 2.78
CA CYS A 67 -1.39 -0.40 1.95
C CYS A 67 -2.63 -0.23 2.83
N ARG A 68 -3.70 0.35 2.28
CA ARG A 68 -5.02 0.35 2.93
C ARG A 68 -5.84 -0.80 2.39
N LEU A 69 -6.43 -1.58 3.28
CA LEU A 69 -7.36 -2.65 2.93
C LEU A 69 -8.80 -2.15 3.03
N ARG A 70 -9.54 -2.34 1.94
CA ARG A 70 -10.97 -2.10 1.88
C ARG A 70 -11.73 -3.33 2.34
N THR A 71 -11.86 -3.44 3.66
CA THR A 71 -12.55 -4.53 4.35
C THR A 71 -14.02 -4.62 3.93
N ASP A 72 -14.66 -3.51 3.60
CA ASP A 72 -16.01 -3.45 3.01
C ASP A 72 -16.13 -4.28 1.73
N SER A 73 -15.11 -4.26 0.87
CA SER A 73 -15.10 -4.91 -0.44
C SER A 73 -14.58 -6.35 -0.37
N LEU A 74 -13.65 -6.61 0.54
CA LEU A 74 -13.10 -7.94 0.83
C LEU A 74 -14.12 -8.79 1.60
N GLY A 75 -14.79 -8.21 2.59
CA GLY A 75 -15.78 -8.88 3.44
C GLY A 75 -17.08 -9.30 2.73
N LEU A 76 -17.32 -8.83 1.51
CA LEU A 76 -18.51 -9.23 0.73
C LEU A 76 -18.52 -10.72 0.39
N ARG A 77 -17.36 -11.39 0.36
CA ARG A 77 -17.28 -12.82 0.07
C ARG A 77 -16.12 -13.46 0.83
N LEU A 78 -16.38 -14.62 1.43
CA LEU A 78 -15.40 -15.40 2.19
C LEU A 78 -14.26 -15.97 1.33
N ASP A 79 -14.41 -15.98 0.01
CA ASP A 79 -13.41 -16.43 -0.96
C ASP A 79 -12.46 -15.32 -1.43
N ARG A 80 -12.55 -14.12 -0.84
CA ARG A 80 -11.71 -12.97 -1.18
C ARG A 80 -10.71 -12.67 -0.08
N GLY A 81 -9.48 -12.44 -0.50
CA GLY A 81 -8.38 -12.01 0.37
C GLY A 81 -7.40 -11.14 -0.39
N ALA A 82 -6.48 -10.54 0.35
CA ALA A 82 -5.30 -9.91 -0.21
C ALA A 82 -4.14 -10.92 -0.22
N TYR A 83 -3.35 -10.89 -1.28
CA TYR A 83 -2.13 -11.67 -1.40
C TYR A 83 -0.96 -10.71 -1.52
N LEU A 84 0.05 -10.91 -0.68
CA LEU A 84 1.32 -10.19 -0.71
C LEU A 84 2.43 -11.22 -0.85
N GLU A 85 3.34 -10.98 -1.78
CA GLU A 85 4.52 -11.80 -2.01
C GLU A 85 5.76 -10.94 -1.86
N VAL A 86 6.78 -11.47 -1.19
CA VAL A 86 8.07 -10.83 -1.00
C VAL A 86 9.14 -11.83 -1.39
N GLU A 87 9.97 -11.47 -2.35
CA GLU A 87 11.10 -12.28 -2.79
C GLU A 87 12.37 -11.81 -2.08
N VAL A 88 13.10 -12.76 -1.46
CA VAL A 88 14.38 -12.50 -0.80
C VAL A 88 15.49 -13.15 -1.60
N LEU A 89 16.20 -12.35 -2.41
CA LEU A 89 17.27 -12.83 -3.29
C LEU A 89 18.53 -13.25 -2.52
N SER A 90 18.85 -12.53 -1.44
CA SER A 90 19.98 -12.80 -0.56
C SER A 90 19.56 -12.52 0.88
N ASN A 91 19.86 -13.44 1.79
CA ASN A 91 19.52 -13.30 3.21
C ASN A 91 20.78 -13.47 4.08
N PRO A 92 21.69 -12.48 4.08
CA PRO A 92 22.88 -12.53 4.92
C PRO A 92 22.54 -12.37 6.41
N ASP A 93 21.43 -11.69 6.74
CA ASP A 93 21.19 -11.13 8.08
C ASP A 93 19.92 -11.66 8.80
N ASN A 94 19.34 -12.78 8.34
CA ASN A 94 18.10 -13.37 8.89
C ASN A 94 16.87 -12.44 8.85
N VAL A 95 16.28 -12.29 7.67
CA VAL A 95 15.03 -11.54 7.46
C VAL A 95 13.86 -12.13 8.27
N SER A 96 13.13 -11.26 8.98
CA SER A 96 11.84 -11.55 9.61
C SER A 96 10.74 -10.69 8.98
N LEU A 97 9.57 -11.29 8.74
CA LEU A 97 8.40 -10.61 8.17
C LEU A 97 7.24 -10.62 9.17
N ALA A 98 6.61 -9.47 9.37
CA ALA A 98 5.41 -9.33 10.20
C ALA A 98 4.38 -8.44 9.50
N VAL A 99 3.10 -8.75 9.72
CA VAL A 99 1.97 -7.89 9.34
C VAL A 99 1.50 -7.17 10.59
N VAL A 100 1.51 -5.83 10.54
CA VAL A 100 1.11 -4.98 11.67
C VAL A 100 -0.06 -4.12 11.23
N ASP A 101 -1.09 -4.06 12.07
CA ASP A 101 -2.20 -3.14 11.92
C ASP A 101 -1.86 -1.84 12.67
N PHE A 102 -1.80 -0.73 11.94
CA PHE A 102 -1.54 0.59 12.51
C PHE A 102 -2.86 1.34 12.51
N GLU A 103 -3.52 1.39 13.68
CA GLU A 103 -4.72 2.20 13.94
C GLU A 103 -4.53 3.67 13.56
#